data_AF-G2QKX3-F1
#
_entry.id   AF-G2QKX3-F1
#
_cell.length_a   1.000
_cell.length_b   1.000
_cell.length_c   1.000
_cell.angle_alpha   90.00
_cell.angle_beta   90.00
_cell.angle_gamma   90.00
#
_symmetry.space_group_name_H-M   'P 1'
#
loop_
_entity.id
_entity.type
_entity.pdbx_description
1 polymer ?
#
loop_
_entity_poly.entity_id
_entity_poly.type
_entity_poly.pdbx_seq_one_letter_code
_entity_poly.pdbx_strand_id
1 'polypeptide(L)'
;MEIVESQEAFRFVEGKLRFSYMQYIVRDNNILYLGKWANRHQAPRALSQLYDVEKLRTDDRGPQLKPSWKVTLGQSCYIKRQKLFDYAGKLDLERRILREVETCEIIRKHPHPNIAFYYGAQETRGRVSGLCFKRYVSTLLDKVNPQHLNKSTFLLSGRPLVEHRMKAQLSRILDGIRHLHSLGLVHNDITPDNIMLEEDGTLTSTVAGMLGKCFETPTLKGRMAGTTLL
;
A
#
# COMPACT_ATOMS: atom_id res chain seq x y z
N MET A 1 -17.86 7.48 -21.53
CA MET A 1 -17.47 7.53 -20.11
C MET A 1 -17.60 6.16 -19.46
N GLU A 2 -16.55 5.72 -18.76
CA GLU A 2 -16.47 4.51 -17.94
C GLU A 2 -16.05 4.92 -16.52
N ILE A 3 -16.67 4.36 -15.48
CA ILE A 3 -16.23 4.57 -14.09
C ILE A 3 -15.08 3.62 -13.80
N VAL A 4 -13.92 4.16 -13.43
CA VAL A 4 -12.71 3.38 -13.14
C VAL A 4 -12.57 3.12 -11.63
N GLU A 5 -12.78 4.16 -10.81
CA GLU A 5 -12.69 4.06 -9.36
C GLU A 5 -13.66 5.06 -8.72
N SER A 6 -14.16 4.74 -7.52
CA SER A 6 -15.00 5.66 -6.74
C SER A 6 -14.70 5.55 -5.25
N GLN A 7 -14.87 6.66 -4.53
CA GLN A 7 -14.74 6.68 -3.07
C GLN A 7 -15.68 7.72 -2.45
N GLU A 8 -16.10 7.47 -1.21
CA GLU A 8 -16.88 8.42 -0.43
C GLU A 8 -15.96 9.47 0.20
N ALA A 9 -16.32 10.76 0.06
CA ALA A 9 -15.67 11.85 0.75
C ALA A 9 -16.52 12.29 1.94
N PHE A 10 -15.87 12.40 3.10
CA PHE A 10 -16.49 12.82 4.34
C PHE A 10 -15.91 14.14 4.85
N ARG A 11 -16.70 14.88 5.62
CA ARG A 11 -16.26 16.09 6.31
C ARG A 11 -16.67 16.03 7.79
N PHE A 12 -15.85 16.59 8.65
CA PHE A 12 -16.21 16.78 10.05
C PHE A 12 -17.11 18.01 10.18
N VAL A 13 -18.31 17.81 10.70
CA VAL A 13 -19.29 18.86 11.00
C VAL A 13 -19.79 18.63 12.42
N GLU A 14 -19.56 19.61 13.31
CA GLU A 14 -19.98 19.54 14.72
C GLU A 14 -19.45 18.28 15.45
N GLY A 15 -18.18 17.93 15.23
CA GLY A 15 -17.54 16.77 15.86
C GLY A 15 -18.02 15.40 15.32
N LYS A 16 -18.90 15.38 14.31
CA LYS A 16 -19.36 14.14 13.67
C LYS A 16 -18.89 14.07 12.22
N LEU A 17 -18.49 12.87 11.80
CA LEU A 17 -18.16 12.60 10.41
C LEU A 17 -19.48 12.53 9.61
N ARG A 18 -19.64 13.41 8.62
CA ARG A 18 -20.80 13.40 7.71
C ARG A 18 -20.36 13.21 6.28
N PHE A 19 -21.14 12.44 5.53
CA PHE A 19 -20.97 12.30 4.08
C PHE A 19 -21.01 13.69 3.43
N SER A 20 -20.13 13.91 2.45
CA SER A 20 -20.07 15.17 1.71
C SER A 20 -20.39 14.97 0.23
N TYR A 21 -19.68 14.07 -0.46
CA TYR A 21 -19.88 13.75 -1.87
C TYR A 21 -19.19 12.43 -2.24
N MET A 22 -19.52 11.89 -3.39
CA MET A 22 -18.75 10.83 -4.04
C MET A 22 -17.65 11.45 -4.90
N GLN A 23 -16.43 10.92 -4.83
CA GLN A 23 -15.40 11.16 -5.82
C GLN A 23 -15.37 10.03 -6.82
N TYR A 24 -15.23 10.37 -8.10
CA TYR A 24 -15.11 9.42 -9.19
C TYR A 24 -13.86 9.70 -10.00
N ILE A 25 -13.18 8.64 -10.38
CA ILE A 25 -12.21 8.64 -11.47
C ILE A 25 -12.89 7.96 -12.65
N VAL A 26 -13.07 8.70 -13.72
CA VAL A 26 -13.75 8.22 -14.92
C VAL A 26 -12.82 8.30 -16.13
N ARG A 27 -12.95 7.32 -17.03
CA ARG A 27 -12.27 7.30 -18.32
C ARG A 27 -13.24 7.76 -19.39
N ASP A 28 -12.87 8.79 -20.13
CA ASP A 28 -13.62 9.24 -21.30
C ASP A 28 -12.66 9.56 -22.44
N ASN A 29 -12.87 8.94 -23.60
CA ASN A 29 -11.97 9.04 -24.77
C ASN A 29 -10.49 8.77 -24.41
N ASN A 30 -10.22 7.70 -23.66
CA ASN A 30 -8.90 7.32 -23.13
C ASN A 30 -8.22 8.34 -22.21
N ILE A 31 -8.94 9.37 -21.77
CA ILE A 31 -8.46 10.36 -20.80
C ILE A 31 -9.11 10.07 -19.44
N LEU A 32 -8.29 10.09 -18.39
CA LEU A 32 -8.79 9.99 -17.01
C LEU A 32 -9.18 11.37 -16.49
N TYR A 33 -10.32 11.43 -15.81
CA TYR A 33 -10.82 12.61 -15.13
C TYR A 33 -11.16 12.27 -13.69
N LEU A 34 -10.79 13.17 -12.77
CA LEU A 34 -11.30 13.17 -11.41
C LEU A 34 -12.48 14.13 -11.36
N GLY A 35 -13.59 13.73 -10.73
CA GLY A 35 -14.74 14.61 -10.54
C GLY A 35 -15.52 14.24 -9.29
N LYS A 36 -16.40 15.15 -8.88
CA LYS A 36 -17.25 15.00 -7.70
C LYS A 36 -18.70 14.82 -8.09
N TRP A 37 -19.43 14.10 -7.26
CA TRP A 37 -20.83 13.78 -7.49
C TRP A 37 -21.60 13.82 -6.18
N ALA A 38 -22.71 14.56 -6.15
CA ALA A 38 -23.46 14.79 -4.92
C ALA A 38 -24.32 13.58 -4.50
N ASN A 39 -24.76 12.77 -5.47
CA ASN A 39 -25.64 11.64 -5.17
C ASN A 39 -24.80 10.42 -4.72
N ARG A 40 -25.05 10.00 -3.48
CA ARG A 40 -24.38 8.86 -2.84
C ARG A 40 -24.81 7.50 -3.41
N HIS A 41 -26.05 7.41 -3.87
CA HIS A 41 -26.70 6.12 -4.15
C HIS A 41 -26.76 5.79 -5.64
N GLN A 42 -26.73 6.80 -6.50
CA GLN A 42 -26.79 6.63 -7.95
C GLN A 42 -25.49 7.10 -8.57
N ALA A 43 -24.86 6.26 -9.39
CA ALA A 43 -23.66 6.64 -10.12
C ALA A 43 -23.96 7.66 -11.24
N PRO A 44 -23.01 8.55 -11.57
CA PRO A 44 -23.14 9.42 -12.73
C PRO A 44 -23.16 8.57 -14.02
N ARG A 45 -23.95 8.99 -15.00
CA ARG A 45 -24.08 8.37 -16.33
C ARG A 45 -23.25 9.07 -17.40
N ALA A 46 -22.89 10.33 -17.16
CA ALA A 46 -22.11 11.13 -18.09
C ALA A 46 -21.11 12.05 -17.35
N LEU A 47 -20.02 12.40 -18.01
CA LEU A 47 -18.97 13.27 -17.46
C LEU A 47 -19.51 14.65 -17.09
N SER A 48 -20.47 15.16 -17.85
CA SER A 48 -21.14 16.45 -17.62
C SER A 48 -21.93 16.53 -16.32
N GLN A 49 -22.23 15.38 -15.70
CA GLN A 49 -22.91 15.34 -14.40
C GLN A 49 -21.93 15.56 -13.23
N LEU A 50 -20.65 15.27 -13.44
CA LEU A 50 -19.63 15.52 -12.43
C LEU A 50 -19.34 17.02 -12.33
N TYR A 51 -19.11 17.49 -11.11
CA TYR A 51 -18.60 18.84 -10.85
C TYR A 51 -17.15 18.79 -10.36
N ASP A 52 -16.47 19.95 -10.37
CA ASP A 52 -15.02 20.06 -10.10
C ASP A 52 -14.17 19.07 -10.91
N VAL A 53 -14.51 18.91 -12.19
CA VAL A 53 -13.85 17.94 -13.07
C VAL A 53 -12.45 18.44 -13.44
N GLU A 54 -11.44 17.62 -13.15
CA GLU A 54 -10.07 17.86 -13.57
C GLU A 54 -9.49 16.66 -14.32
N LYS A 55 -8.62 16.91 -15.29
CA LYS A 55 -7.90 15.84 -15.99
C LYS A 55 -6.87 15.22 -15.05
N LEU A 56 -7.00 13.91 -14.83
CA LEU A 56 -6.07 13.14 -14.01
C LEU A 56 -4.89 12.67 -14.85
N ARG A 57 -3.72 13.30 -14.65
CA ARG A 57 -2.45 12.85 -15.24
C ARG A 57 -1.79 11.81 -14.35
N THR A 58 -1.47 10.65 -14.92
CA THR A 58 -0.83 9.50 -14.25
C THR A 58 0.54 9.16 -14.86
N ASP A 59 0.86 9.73 -16.02
CA ASP A 59 2.00 9.37 -16.88
C ASP A 59 3.29 10.15 -16.58
N ASP A 60 3.25 11.09 -15.64
CA ASP A 60 4.33 12.01 -15.29
C ASP A 60 4.78 11.92 -13.82
N ARG A 61 4.42 10.85 -13.09
CA ARG A 61 4.56 10.83 -11.62
C ARG A 61 5.35 9.65 -11.07
N GLY A 62 5.94 9.90 -9.91
CA GLY A 62 7.02 9.11 -9.32
C GLY A 62 8.36 9.82 -9.50
N PRO A 63 9.33 9.62 -8.60
CA PRO A 63 10.62 10.29 -8.66
C PRO A 63 11.35 9.94 -9.96
N GLN A 64 12.22 10.86 -10.40
CA GLN A 64 13.18 10.55 -11.45
C GLN A 64 14.03 9.35 -11.01
N LEU A 65 14.26 8.44 -11.96
CA LEU A 65 15.05 7.25 -11.70
C LEU A 65 16.50 7.65 -11.42
N LYS A 66 17.05 7.23 -10.27
CA LYS A 66 18.48 7.39 -9.98
C LYS A 66 19.29 6.28 -10.67
N PRO A 67 20.49 6.57 -11.22
CA PRO A 67 21.33 5.55 -11.87
C PRO A 67 21.69 4.34 -10.98
N SER A 68 21.70 4.54 -9.66
CA SER A 68 22.00 3.51 -8.68
C SER A 68 20.86 2.52 -8.43
N TRP A 69 19.63 2.83 -8.87
CA TRP A 69 18.46 2.01 -8.60
C TRP A 69 18.33 0.88 -9.60
N LYS A 70 17.90 -0.30 -9.11
CA LYS A 70 17.71 -1.45 -9.98
C LYS A 70 16.41 -1.27 -10.76
N VAL A 71 16.49 -1.21 -12.08
CA VAL A 71 15.33 -1.32 -12.96
C VAL A 71 15.13 -2.79 -13.35
N THR A 72 13.88 -3.23 -13.39
CA THR A 72 13.51 -4.56 -13.88
C THR A 72 12.49 -4.46 -15.01
N LEU A 73 12.65 -5.32 -16.02
CA LEU A 73 11.76 -5.45 -17.16
C LEU A 73 11.20 -6.87 -17.18
N GLY A 74 9.88 -7.02 -17.23
CA GLY A 74 9.28 -8.25 -17.75
C GLY A 74 9.51 -9.55 -16.97
N GLN A 75 9.64 -9.51 -15.64
CA GLN A 75 9.50 -10.73 -14.82
C GLN A 75 8.04 -10.93 -14.41
N SER A 76 7.64 -12.19 -14.23
CA SER A 76 6.38 -12.56 -13.60
C SER A 76 6.41 -12.18 -12.11
N CYS A 77 6.21 -10.90 -11.83
CA CYS A 77 6.30 -10.28 -10.52
C CYS A 77 4.95 -9.67 -10.11
N TYR A 78 4.81 -9.36 -8.82
CA TYR A 78 3.77 -8.48 -8.33
C TYR A 78 4.24 -7.03 -8.48
N ILE A 79 3.47 -6.20 -9.17
CA ILE A 79 3.81 -4.78 -9.37
C ILE A 79 2.93 -3.94 -8.45
N LYS A 80 3.55 -3.36 -7.41
CA LYS A 80 2.89 -2.39 -6.55
C LYS A 80 2.86 -1.03 -7.27
N ARG A 81 1.65 -0.52 -7.52
CA ARG A 81 1.38 0.81 -8.10
C ARG A 81 0.58 1.65 -7.10
N GLN A 82 0.72 2.97 -7.20
CA GLN A 82 -0.10 3.89 -6.41
C GLN A 82 -1.55 3.84 -6.88
N LYS A 83 -2.51 4.02 -5.96
CA LYS A 83 -3.94 4.03 -6.32
C LYS A 83 -4.25 5.29 -7.13
N LEU A 84 -5.26 5.27 -7.99
CA LEU A 84 -5.54 6.41 -8.86
C LEU A 84 -5.94 7.66 -8.05
N PHE A 85 -6.63 7.48 -6.92
CA PHE A 85 -6.94 8.59 -6.02
C PHE A 85 -5.73 9.22 -5.34
N ASP A 86 -4.60 8.50 -5.20
CA ASP A 86 -3.38 9.10 -4.64
C ASP A 86 -2.84 10.22 -5.56
N TYR A 87 -3.14 10.16 -6.87
CA TYR A 87 -2.79 11.18 -7.84
C TYR A 87 -3.67 12.45 -7.74
N ALA A 88 -4.76 12.45 -6.98
CA ALA A 88 -5.54 13.65 -6.72
C ALA A 88 -4.82 14.61 -5.74
N GLY A 89 -3.99 14.09 -4.82
CA GLY A 89 -3.39 14.83 -3.71
C GLY A 89 -1.94 15.31 -3.92
N LYS A 90 -1.63 15.86 -5.10
CA LYS A 90 -0.30 16.16 -5.70
C LYS A 90 0.92 16.51 -4.79
N LEU A 91 0.77 17.03 -3.58
CA LEU A 91 1.87 17.65 -2.80
C LEU A 91 2.85 16.68 -2.10
N ASP A 92 2.50 15.40 -1.95
CA ASP A 92 3.33 14.44 -1.19
C ASP A 92 3.52 13.07 -1.87
N LEU A 93 2.87 12.80 -3.00
CA LEU A 93 2.93 11.49 -3.64
C LEU A 93 4.34 11.13 -4.13
N GLU A 94 5.03 12.05 -4.82
CA GLU A 94 6.39 11.80 -5.31
C GLU A 94 7.39 11.55 -4.16
N ARG A 95 7.25 12.29 -3.05
CA ARG A 95 8.06 12.10 -1.84
C ARG A 95 7.79 10.74 -1.18
N ARG A 96 6.53 10.29 -1.14
CA ARG A 96 6.19 8.95 -0.64
C ARG A 96 6.78 7.85 -1.51
N ILE A 97 6.61 7.94 -2.84
CA ILE A 97 7.19 6.96 -3.77
C ILE A 97 8.72 6.96 -3.65
N LEU A 98 9.36 8.12 -3.52
CA LEU A 98 10.81 8.22 -3.31
C LEU A 98 11.26 7.43 -2.07
N ARG A 99 10.60 7.65 -0.93
CA ARG A 99 10.90 6.89 0.31
C ARG A 99 10.68 5.39 0.13
N GLU A 100 9.63 4.99 -0.58
CA GLU A 100 9.39 3.57 -0.87
C GLU A 100 10.54 2.97 -1.67
N VAL A 101 10.95 3.62 -2.77
CA VAL A 101 12.04 3.14 -3.62
C VAL A 101 13.36 3.08 -2.85
N GLU A 102 13.68 4.11 -2.06
CA GLU A 102 14.92 4.14 -1.27
C GLU A 102 14.95 3.03 -0.23
N THR A 103 13.83 2.77 0.45
CA THR A 103 13.70 1.66 1.39
C THR A 103 13.87 0.31 0.68
N CYS A 104 13.22 0.13 -0.48
CA CYS A 104 13.36 -1.07 -1.30
C CYS A 104 14.82 -1.32 -1.71
N GLU A 105 15.55 -0.28 -2.09
CA GLU A 105 16.96 -0.40 -2.49
C GLU A 105 17.89 -0.74 -1.32
N ILE A 106 17.60 -0.28 -0.10
CA ILE A 106 18.30 -0.72 1.11
C ILE A 106 18.05 -2.21 1.36
N ILE A 107 16.79 -2.63 1.35
CA ILE A 107 16.40 -4.03 1.55
C ILE A 107 17.01 -4.94 0.49
N ARG A 108 17.06 -4.49 -0.78
CA ARG A 108 17.66 -5.24 -1.89
C ARG A 108 19.15 -5.52 -1.68
N LYS A 109 19.89 -4.59 -1.08
CA LYS A 109 21.31 -4.75 -0.77
C LYS A 109 21.56 -5.67 0.43
N HIS A 110 20.55 -5.83 1.29
CA HIS A 110 20.61 -6.65 2.49
C HIS A 110 19.40 -7.62 2.55
N PRO A 111 19.35 -8.63 1.67
CA PRO A 111 18.21 -9.54 1.59
C PRO A 111 18.06 -10.39 2.85
N HIS A 112 16.83 -10.69 3.22
CA HIS A 112 16.50 -11.55 4.36
C HIS A 112 15.37 -12.53 3.99
N PRO A 113 15.43 -13.82 4.37
CA PRO A 113 14.44 -14.82 4.00
C PRO A 113 13.03 -14.61 4.59
N ASN A 114 12.85 -13.59 5.44
CA ASN A 114 11.55 -13.20 6.03
C ASN A 114 11.10 -11.78 5.65
N ILE A 115 11.69 -11.20 4.61
CA ILE A 115 11.28 -9.92 4.04
C ILE A 115 10.93 -10.15 2.57
N ALA A 116 9.93 -9.43 2.03
CA ALA A 116 9.52 -9.68 0.65
C ALA A 116 10.65 -9.36 -0.31
N PHE A 117 10.81 -10.22 -1.31
CA PHE A 117 11.89 -10.07 -2.27
C PHE A 117 11.55 -8.98 -3.28
N TYR A 118 12.39 -7.94 -3.34
CA TYR A 118 12.26 -6.83 -4.28
C TYR A 118 13.18 -7.03 -5.49
N TYR A 119 12.59 -7.07 -6.69
CA TYR A 119 13.31 -7.24 -7.95
C TYR A 119 13.90 -5.93 -8.48
N GLY A 120 13.25 -4.79 -8.20
CA GLY A 120 13.60 -3.49 -8.76
C GLY A 120 12.39 -2.62 -9.05
N ALA A 121 12.64 -1.39 -9.49
CA ALA A 121 11.61 -0.46 -9.91
C ALA A 121 11.19 -0.72 -11.36
N GLN A 122 9.91 -0.49 -11.65
CA GLN A 122 9.43 -0.31 -13.01
C GLN A 122 9.64 1.14 -13.42
N GLU A 123 10.12 1.34 -14.64
CA GLU A 123 10.38 2.65 -15.21
C GLU A 123 9.41 2.95 -16.36
N THR A 124 9.00 4.22 -16.46
CA THR A 124 8.23 4.74 -17.58
C THR A 124 8.60 6.21 -17.79
N ARG A 125 9.15 6.54 -18.95
CA ARG A 125 9.55 7.91 -19.35
C ARG A 125 10.52 8.58 -18.35
N GLY A 126 11.51 7.83 -17.87
CA GLY A 126 12.54 8.25 -16.92
C GLY A 126 12.10 8.33 -15.46
N ARG A 127 10.88 7.89 -15.13
CA ARG A 127 10.32 7.97 -13.77
C ARG A 127 9.89 6.60 -13.26
N VAL A 128 9.92 6.44 -11.94
CA VAL A 128 9.43 5.23 -11.28
C VAL A 128 7.91 5.15 -11.41
N SER A 129 7.41 4.12 -12.08
CA SER A 129 5.97 3.87 -12.27
C SER A 129 5.43 2.68 -11.46
N GLY A 130 6.31 1.92 -10.81
CA GLY A 130 5.93 0.81 -9.93
C GLY A 130 7.12 0.17 -9.21
N LEU A 131 6.81 -0.66 -8.21
CA LEU A 131 7.79 -1.44 -7.46
C LEU A 131 7.51 -2.93 -7.67
N CYS A 132 8.50 -3.68 -8.14
CA CYS A 132 8.34 -5.07 -8.53
C CYS A 132 8.82 -6.00 -7.40
N PHE A 133 7.92 -6.85 -6.91
CA PHE A 133 8.18 -7.82 -5.85
C PHE A 133 7.93 -9.25 -6.31
N LYS A 134 8.48 -10.24 -5.58
CA LYS A 134 8.03 -11.64 -5.68
C LYS A 134 6.51 -11.70 -5.49
N ARG A 135 5.86 -12.52 -6.30
CA ARG A 135 4.43 -12.79 -6.17
C ARG A 135 4.23 -13.86 -5.10
N TYR A 136 3.33 -13.56 -4.17
CA TYR A 136 2.91 -14.44 -3.09
C TYR A 136 1.45 -14.86 -3.33
N VAL A 137 1.02 -15.95 -2.70
CA VAL A 137 -0.27 -16.58 -3.00
C VAL A 137 -1.42 -15.94 -2.22
N SER A 138 -1.19 -15.62 -0.96
CA SER A 138 -2.19 -15.03 -0.07
C SER A 138 -1.53 -14.28 1.09
N THR A 139 -2.33 -13.51 1.82
CA THR A 139 -1.92 -12.89 3.08
C THR A 139 -2.20 -13.81 4.27
N LEU A 140 -1.61 -13.51 5.43
CA LEU A 140 -2.00 -14.16 6.68
C LEU A 140 -3.46 -13.85 7.03
N LEU A 141 -3.95 -12.64 6.73
CA LEU A 141 -5.35 -12.28 6.96
C LEU A 141 -6.30 -13.19 6.18
N ASP A 142 -6.06 -13.39 4.89
CA ASP A 142 -6.89 -14.26 4.04
C ASP A 142 -6.91 -15.69 4.58
N LYS A 143 -5.77 -16.15 5.11
CA LYS A 143 -5.64 -17.50 5.64
C LYS A 143 -6.39 -17.71 6.95
N VAL A 144 -6.36 -16.74 7.87
CA VAL A 144 -6.94 -16.89 9.22
C VAL A 144 -8.35 -16.34 9.33
N ASN A 145 -8.74 -15.40 8.46
CA ASN A 145 -10.02 -14.71 8.45
C ASN A 145 -10.53 -14.49 7.01
N PRO A 146 -10.80 -15.57 6.25
CA PRO A 146 -11.22 -15.47 4.85
C PRO A 146 -12.59 -14.80 4.68
N GLN A 147 -13.42 -14.76 5.72
CA GLN A 147 -14.69 -14.01 5.70
C GLN A 147 -14.52 -12.52 6.03
N HIS A 148 -13.28 -12.04 6.26
CA HIS A 148 -12.95 -10.68 6.66
C HIS A 148 -13.84 -10.17 7.80
N LEU A 149 -14.07 -11.02 8.80
CA LEU A 149 -14.85 -10.68 9.97
C LEU A 149 -14.24 -9.47 10.67
N ASN A 150 -15.08 -8.56 11.14
CA ASN A 150 -14.62 -7.46 11.99
C ASN A 150 -13.98 -8.00 13.29
N LYS A 151 -13.25 -7.14 14.01
CA LYS A 151 -12.50 -7.52 15.22
C LYS A 151 -13.38 -8.29 16.21
N SER A 152 -14.55 -7.78 16.58
CA SER A 152 -15.42 -8.41 17.57
C SER A 152 -15.92 -9.79 17.13
N THR A 153 -16.42 -9.89 15.90
CA THR A 153 -16.92 -11.15 15.34
C THR A 153 -15.79 -12.17 15.17
N PHE A 154 -14.60 -11.73 14.77
CA PHE A 154 -13.41 -12.59 14.67
C PHE A 154 -12.96 -13.12 16.04
N LEU A 155 -13.02 -12.30 17.10
CA LEU A 155 -12.68 -12.75 18.45
C LEU A 155 -13.65 -13.83 18.95
N LEU A 156 -14.95 -13.68 18.64
CA LEU A 156 -16.03 -14.57 19.07
C LEU A 156 -16.14 -15.88 18.26
N SER A 157 -15.56 -15.94 17.06
CA SER A 157 -15.65 -17.12 16.18
C SER A 157 -14.90 -18.36 16.69
N GLY A 158 -14.14 -18.24 17.79
CA GLY A 158 -13.20 -19.26 18.25
C GLY A 158 -11.94 -19.38 17.39
N ARG A 159 -11.87 -18.66 16.26
CA ARG A 159 -10.72 -18.60 15.34
C ARG A 159 -10.22 -19.98 14.90
N PRO A 160 -11.09 -20.82 14.31
CA PRO A 160 -10.78 -22.22 13.99
C PRO A 160 -9.61 -22.38 13.00
N LEU A 161 -9.32 -21.34 12.21
CA LEU A 161 -8.24 -21.33 11.21
C LEU A 161 -6.90 -20.82 11.77
N VAL A 162 -6.84 -20.41 13.05
CA VAL A 162 -5.59 -19.99 13.70
C VAL A 162 -4.90 -21.22 14.28
N GLU A 163 -4.03 -21.83 13.48
CA GLU A 163 -3.39 -23.10 13.80
C GLU A 163 -2.12 -22.93 14.67
N HIS A 164 -1.74 -23.95 15.44
CA HIS A 164 -0.53 -23.92 16.27
C HIS A 164 0.74 -23.68 15.44
N ARG A 165 0.82 -24.23 14.22
CA ARG A 165 1.94 -24.01 13.30
C ARG A 165 2.14 -22.53 12.94
N MET A 166 1.08 -21.73 12.92
CA MET A 166 1.18 -20.29 12.65
C MET A 166 1.84 -19.55 13.82
N LYS A 167 1.62 -20.02 15.06
CA LYS A 167 2.34 -19.50 16.23
C LYS A 167 3.84 -19.75 16.10
N ALA A 168 4.23 -20.92 15.59
CA ALA A 168 5.63 -21.23 15.31
C ALA A 168 6.25 -20.35 14.19
N GLN A 169 5.42 -19.73 13.34
CA GLN A 169 5.87 -18.79 12.31
C GLN A 169 6.04 -17.34 12.81
N LEU A 170 5.59 -17.03 14.04
CA LEU A 170 5.82 -15.70 14.64
C LEU A 170 7.30 -15.40 14.85
N SER A 171 8.15 -16.41 15.07
CA SER A 171 9.61 -16.24 15.17
C SER A 171 10.19 -15.70 13.86
N ARG A 172 9.76 -16.23 12.71
CA ARG A 172 10.17 -15.75 11.37
C ARG A 172 9.76 -14.30 11.14
N ILE A 173 8.56 -13.91 11.60
CA ILE A 173 8.12 -12.52 11.57
C ILE A 173 9.04 -11.63 12.41
N LEU A 174 9.33 -12.06 13.64
CA LEU A 174 10.24 -11.35 14.54
C LEU A 174 11.64 -11.20 13.95
N ASP A 175 12.16 -12.22 13.28
CA ASP A 175 13.48 -12.20 12.66
C ASP A 175 13.53 -11.23 11.47
N GLY A 176 12.47 -11.18 10.65
CA GLY A 176 12.33 -10.15 9.61
C GLY A 176 12.29 -8.73 10.17
N ILE A 177 11.59 -8.52 11.29
CA ILE A 177 11.54 -7.22 11.99
C ILE A 177 12.90 -6.83 12.55
N ARG A 178 13.59 -7.77 13.22
CA ARG A 178 14.95 -7.55 13.75
C ARG A 178 15.93 -7.16 12.65
N HIS A 179 15.81 -7.80 11.49
CA HIS A 179 16.61 -7.44 10.32
C HIS A 179 16.31 -6.03 9.81
N LEU A 180 15.03 -5.64 9.70
CA LEU A 180 14.70 -4.25 9.37
C LEU A 180 15.30 -3.27 10.38
N HIS A 181 15.18 -3.56 11.66
CA HIS A 181 15.72 -2.71 12.72
C HIS A 181 17.25 -2.61 12.67
N SER A 182 17.96 -3.68 12.30
CA SER A 182 19.43 -3.64 12.13
C SER A 182 19.87 -2.75 10.97
N LEU A 183 18.99 -2.53 9.98
CA LEU A 183 19.16 -1.58 8.88
C LEU A 183 18.70 -0.15 9.24
N GLY A 184 18.26 0.08 10.48
CA GLY A 184 17.71 1.37 10.93
C GLY A 184 16.29 1.66 10.42
N LEU A 185 15.58 0.66 9.90
CA LEU A 185 14.23 0.79 9.34
C LEU A 185 13.18 0.28 10.34
N VAL A 186 12.09 1.03 10.51
CA VAL A 186 10.91 0.59 11.28
C VAL A 186 9.72 0.41 10.34
N HIS A 187 9.02 -0.73 10.36
CA HIS A 187 7.92 -1.00 9.43
C HIS A 187 6.67 -0.12 9.66
N ASN A 188 6.32 0.13 10.92
CA ASN A 188 5.15 0.94 11.36
C ASN A 188 3.76 0.47 10.94
N ASP A 189 3.63 -0.74 10.38
CA ASP A 189 2.34 -1.21 9.87
C ASP A 189 2.28 -2.74 9.82
N ILE A 190 2.67 -3.38 10.91
CA ILE A 190 2.71 -4.85 10.98
C ILE A 190 1.29 -5.32 11.26
N THR A 191 0.64 -5.87 10.24
CA THR A 191 -0.73 -6.41 10.29
C THR A 191 -0.79 -7.74 9.54
N PRO A 192 -1.80 -8.59 9.80
CA PRO A 192 -1.96 -9.85 9.06
C PRO A 192 -2.10 -9.67 7.54
N ASP A 193 -2.59 -8.51 7.08
CA ASP A 193 -2.73 -8.18 5.66
C ASP A 193 -1.38 -7.93 4.97
N ASN A 194 -0.37 -7.51 5.74
CA ASN A 194 0.96 -7.20 5.23
C ASN A 194 1.94 -8.38 5.30
N ILE A 195 1.52 -9.51 5.86
CA ILE A 195 2.31 -10.73 5.97
C ILE A 195 1.92 -11.67 4.83
N MET A 196 2.87 -12.03 3.97
CA MET A 196 2.61 -12.78 2.75
C MET A 196 3.06 -14.24 2.85
N LEU A 197 2.27 -15.14 2.27
CA LEU A 197 2.45 -16.59 2.30
C LEU A 197 2.83 -17.15 0.92
N GLU A 198 3.71 -18.16 0.90
CA GLU A 198 4.08 -18.92 -0.31
C GLU A 198 3.16 -20.13 -0.52
N GLU A 199 3.26 -20.77 -1.71
CA GLU A 199 2.38 -21.89 -2.14
C GLU A 199 2.35 -23.07 -1.16
N ASP A 200 3.43 -23.32 -0.43
CA ASP A 200 3.55 -24.41 0.54
C ASP A 200 2.90 -24.08 1.90
N GLY A 201 2.35 -22.87 2.08
CA GLY A 201 1.85 -22.39 3.37
C GLY A 201 2.96 -22.05 4.37
N THR A 202 4.22 -22.06 3.96
CA THR A 202 5.34 -21.55 4.74
C THR A 202 5.28 -20.03 4.71
N LEU A 203 5.34 -19.43 5.90
CA LEU A 203 5.33 -17.99 6.08
C LEU A 203 6.71 -17.46 5.76
N THR A 204 6.86 -16.96 4.53
CA THR A 204 8.17 -16.60 3.99
C THR A 204 8.38 -15.10 3.92
N SER A 205 7.39 -14.23 4.17
CA SER A 205 7.71 -12.81 4.24
C SER A 205 6.76 -11.96 5.08
N THR A 206 7.36 -11.03 5.83
CA THR A 206 6.67 -10.10 6.73
C THR A 206 6.30 -8.78 6.06
N VAL A 207 6.75 -8.50 4.83
CA VAL A 207 6.83 -7.11 4.37
C VAL A 207 6.64 -6.97 2.86
N ALA A 208 5.41 -7.00 2.35
CA ALA A 208 5.15 -6.50 0.99
C ALA A 208 4.22 -5.28 0.97
N GLY A 209 3.43 -5.08 2.03
CA GLY A 209 2.37 -4.08 2.02
C GLY A 209 2.85 -2.63 1.92
N MET A 210 3.73 -2.18 2.81
CA MET A 210 3.85 -0.73 3.06
C MET A 210 5.25 -0.24 3.48
N LEU A 211 6.26 -0.46 2.62
CA LEU A 211 7.55 0.23 2.76
C LEU A 211 7.44 1.77 2.75
N GLY A 212 6.29 2.34 2.34
CA GLY A 212 6.05 3.80 2.32
C GLY A 212 5.79 4.43 3.68
N LYS A 213 5.63 3.61 4.73
CA LYS A 213 5.56 4.05 6.12
C LYS A 213 6.85 3.77 6.89
N CYS A 214 7.87 3.24 6.23
CA CYS A 214 9.16 3.05 6.88
C CYS A 214 9.81 4.40 7.15
N PHE A 215 10.27 4.62 8.38
CA PHE A 215 11.08 5.77 8.77
C PHE A 215 12.43 5.28 9.28
N GLU A 216 13.47 6.07 9.06
CA GLU A 216 14.76 5.90 9.74
C GLU A 216 14.55 6.06 11.25
N THR A 217 15.20 5.22 12.05
CA THR A 217 15.26 5.44 13.49
C THR A 217 15.92 6.80 13.75
N PRO A 218 15.30 7.70 14.54
CA PRO A 218 16.00 8.88 15.00
C PRO A 218 17.25 8.42 15.73
N THR A 219 18.43 8.82 15.25
CA THR A 219 19.62 8.77 16.10
C THR A 219 19.28 9.47 17.40
N LEU A 220 19.74 8.93 18.54
CA LEU A 220 19.41 9.28 19.94
C LEU A 220 19.53 10.79 20.33
N LYS A 221 19.69 11.72 19.40
CA LYS A 221 19.76 13.17 19.60
C LYS A 221 18.53 13.96 19.11
N GLY A 222 17.46 13.34 18.60
CA GLY A 222 16.28 14.07 18.12
C GLY A 222 14.97 13.51 18.68
N ARG A 223 14.22 14.35 19.41
CA ARG A 223 13.01 14.06 20.19
C ARG A 223 11.90 13.27 19.48
N MET A 224 11.19 12.48 20.30
CA MET A 224 9.92 11.80 20.03
C MET A 224 8.78 12.72 19.57
N ALA A 225 8.02 12.25 18.59
CA ALA A 225 6.56 12.38 18.47
C ALA A 225 6.12 11.09 17.73
N GLY A 226 5.39 10.14 18.30
CA GLY A 226 4.27 10.25 19.22
C GLY A 226 3.02 9.83 18.45
N THR A 227 2.70 8.53 18.44
CA THR A 227 1.32 8.07 18.24
C THR A 227 1.02 7.04 19.32
N THR A 228 0.31 7.52 20.33
CA THR A 228 -0.28 6.78 21.43
C THR A 228 -1.13 5.62 20.90
N LEU A 229 -0.82 4.41 21.36
CA LEU A 229 -1.71 3.26 21.27
C LEU A 229 -2.81 3.43 22.33
N LEU A 230 -4.06 3.52 21.90
CA LEU A 230 -5.24 3.10 22.64
C LEU A 230 -6.01 2.11 21.76
#